data_AF-A0A2W4STA3-F1
#
_entry.id   AF-A0A2W4STA3-F1
#
_cell.length_a   1.000
_cell.length_b   1.000
_cell.length_c   1.000
_cell.angle_alpha   90.00
_cell.angle_beta   90.00
_cell.angle_gamma   90.00
#
_symmetry.space_group_name_H-M   'P 1'
#
loop_
_entity.id
_entity.type
_entity.pdbx_description
1 polymer ?
#
loop_
_entity_poly.entity_id
_entity_poly.type
_entity_poly.pdbx_seq_one_letter_code
_entity_poly.pdbx_strand_id
1 'polypeptide(L)'
;MLPVIALVGRPNVGKSTLFNALTGTRDAIVADVPGVTRDRQYGYGRGPIPYVVVDTGGLVENPTGIEAQMRAQTLRAIAEADRLVLITDARSGLTPQDEAVARELRRAGKPVIVAVNKSEGLDPDVVAAEFHALGLGEPLPISASHGEGCRELVERMLEGLEAPPAEEE
;
A
#
# COMPACT_ATOMS: atom_id res chain seq x y z
N MET A 1 -19.51 1.75 4.91
CA MET A 1 -18.38 2.58 4.44
C MET A 1 -17.53 1.71 3.53
N LEU A 2 -16.92 2.26 2.47
CA LEU A 2 -16.05 1.45 1.61
C LEU A 2 -14.79 1.00 2.38
N PRO A 3 -14.27 -0.20 2.12
CA PRO A 3 -12.98 -0.61 2.66
C PRO A 3 -11.85 0.36 2.30
N VAL A 4 -10.98 0.67 3.26
CA VAL A 4 -9.84 1.57 3.09
C VAL A 4 -8.53 0.78 3.09
N ILE A 5 -7.75 0.95 2.03
CA ILE A 5 -6.47 0.29 1.82
C ILE A 5 -5.36 1.33 1.88
N ALA A 6 -4.42 1.20 2.82
CA ALA A 6 -3.25 2.09 2.88
C ALA A 6 -2.03 1.45 2.22
N LEU A 7 -1.44 2.17 1.27
CA LEU A 7 -0.16 1.82 0.65
C LEU A 7 0.97 2.44 1.46
N VAL A 8 1.88 1.62 1.95
CA VAL A 8 2.96 2.02 2.86
C VAL A 8 4.28 1.46 2.38
N GLY A 9 5.37 2.20 2.59
CA GLY A 9 6.72 1.77 2.21
C GLY A 9 7.67 2.94 2.09
N ARG A 10 8.97 2.64 2.00
CA ARG A 10 10.01 3.67 1.84
C ARG A 10 9.85 4.47 0.53
N PRO A 11 10.54 5.60 0.35
CA PRO A 11 10.53 6.33 -0.92
C PRO A 11 10.94 5.45 -2.12
N ASN A 12 10.39 5.74 -3.30
CA ASN A 12 10.77 5.16 -4.60
C ASN A 12 10.53 3.64 -4.81
N VAL A 13 9.83 2.95 -3.92
CA VAL A 13 9.42 1.53 -4.11
C VAL A 13 8.31 1.34 -5.14
N GLY A 14 7.68 2.42 -5.60
CA GLY A 14 6.61 2.39 -6.60
C GLY A 14 5.19 2.49 -6.04
N LYS A 15 5.01 3.09 -4.84
CA LYS A 15 3.69 3.32 -4.23
C LYS A 15 2.73 4.05 -5.15
N SER A 16 3.13 5.21 -5.69
CA SER A 16 2.28 6.00 -6.59
C SER A 16 2.04 5.32 -7.94
N THR A 17 2.97 4.49 -8.41
CA THR A 17 2.74 3.65 -9.60
C THR A 17 1.65 2.63 -9.34
N LEU A 18 1.71 1.93 -8.21
CA LEU A 18 0.68 0.98 -7.80
C LEU A 18 -0.65 1.67 -7.53
N PHE A 19 -0.64 2.81 -6.83
CA PHE A 19 -1.83 3.63 -6.61
C PHE A 19 -2.56 3.92 -7.92
N ASN A 20 -1.84 4.46 -8.92
CA ASN A 20 -2.42 4.77 -10.23
C ASN A 20 -2.92 3.52 -10.96
N ALA A 21 -2.24 2.38 -10.81
CA ALA A 21 -2.68 1.11 -11.37
C ALA A 21 -3.97 0.60 -10.73
N LEU A 22 -4.13 0.78 -9.41
CA LEU A 22 -5.30 0.34 -8.65
C LEU A 22 -6.52 1.24 -8.85
N THR A 23 -6.32 2.55 -8.95
CA THR A 23 -7.41 3.53 -9.07
C THR A 23 -7.80 3.82 -10.51
N GLY A 24 -6.96 3.43 -11.47
CA GLY A 24 -7.04 3.94 -12.83
C GLY A 24 -6.63 5.42 -12.90
N THR A 25 -6.00 5.79 -14.00
CA THR A 25 -5.39 7.12 -14.22
C THR A 25 -6.38 8.30 -14.32
N ARG A 26 -7.70 8.07 -14.16
CA ARG A 26 -8.76 9.09 -14.31
C ARG A 26 -9.62 9.32 -13.07
N ASP A 27 -9.62 8.40 -12.10
CA ASP A 27 -10.50 8.44 -10.91
C ASP A 27 -9.72 8.75 -9.60
N ALA A 28 -8.44 9.11 -9.70
CA ALA A 28 -7.67 9.61 -8.57
C ALA A 28 -8.18 11.00 -8.16
N ILE A 29 -9.02 11.05 -7.12
CA ILE A 29 -9.53 12.29 -6.55
C ILE A 29 -8.54 12.79 -5.51
N VAL A 30 -7.86 13.89 -5.81
CA VAL A 30 -7.25 14.72 -4.75
C VAL A 30 -8.41 15.25 -3.92
N ALA A 31 -8.71 14.58 -2.82
CA ALA A 31 -9.89 14.89 -2.01
C ALA A 31 -9.66 16.21 -1.24
N ASP A 32 -10.35 17.28 -1.63
CA ASP A 32 -10.50 18.51 -0.84
C ASP A 32 -11.57 18.30 0.24
N VAL A 33 -11.37 17.32 1.13
CA VAL A 33 -12.22 17.19 2.34
C VAL A 33 -11.74 18.22 3.37
N PRO A 34 -12.62 19.07 3.93
CA PRO A 34 -12.22 19.99 4.99
C PRO A 34 -11.62 19.22 6.17
N GLY A 35 -10.30 19.35 6.39
CA GLY A 35 -9.55 18.62 7.42
C GLY A 35 -8.55 17.57 6.92
N VAL A 36 -8.50 17.28 5.61
CA VAL A 36 -7.38 16.51 5.01
C VAL A 36 -6.36 17.46 4.40
N THR A 37 -5.09 17.24 4.74
CA THR A 37 -3.96 17.99 4.18
C THR A 37 -3.63 17.47 2.79
N ARG A 38 -3.18 18.39 1.91
CA ARG A 38 -2.81 18.22 0.49
C ARG A 38 -1.84 17.07 0.14
N ASP A 39 -1.31 16.34 1.12
CA ASP A 39 -0.23 15.35 0.94
C ASP A 39 -0.70 13.90 0.82
N ARG A 40 -1.98 13.59 1.09
CA ARG A 40 -2.55 12.23 0.92
C ARG A 40 -3.33 12.15 -0.39
N GLN A 41 -2.92 11.24 -1.28
CA GLN A 41 -3.69 10.92 -2.47
C GLN A 41 -4.70 9.82 -2.11
N TYR A 42 -5.97 10.13 -2.31
CA TYR A 42 -7.07 9.20 -2.18
C TYR A 42 -7.54 8.82 -3.59
N GLY A 43 -7.95 7.58 -3.78
CA GLY A 43 -8.52 7.16 -5.05
C GLY A 43 -9.43 5.97 -4.89
N TYR A 44 -10.38 5.85 -5.81
CA TYR A 44 -11.35 4.76 -5.80
C TYR A 44 -10.81 3.63 -6.66
N GLY A 45 -10.58 2.48 -6.04
CA GLY A 45 -10.22 1.25 -6.73
C GLY A 45 -11.46 0.45 -7.11
N ARG A 46 -11.35 -0.31 -8.19
CA ARG A 46 -12.37 -1.28 -8.60
C ARG A 46 -11.79 -2.68 -8.53
N GLY A 47 -12.55 -3.61 -7.95
CA GLY A 47 -12.20 -5.01 -7.79
C GLY A 47 -13.48 -5.83 -7.61
N PRO A 48 -13.42 -7.00 -6.95
CA PRO A 48 -14.61 -7.75 -6.54
C PRO A 48 -15.63 -6.88 -5.78
N ILE A 49 -15.15 -5.92 -4.99
CA ILE A 49 -15.93 -4.86 -4.34
C ILE A 49 -15.24 -3.50 -4.55
N PRO A 50 -15.97 -2.38 -4.51
CA PRO A 50 -15.35 -1.05 -4.50
C PRO A 50 -14.57 -0.80 -3.21
N TYR A 51 -13.47 -0.05 -3.29
CA TYR A 51 -12.61 0.28 -2.16
C TYR A 51 -11.92 1.63 -2.35
N VAL A 52 -11.41 2.20 -1.25
CA VAL A 52 -10.60 3.42 -1.25
C VAL A 52 -9.12 3.03 -1.07
N VAL A 53 -8.25 3.59 -1.89
CA VAL A 53 -6.79 3.49 -1.74
C VAL A 53 -6.26 4.81 -1.23
N VAL A 54 -5.33 4.73 -0.27
CA VAL A 54 -4.60 5.88 0.28
C VAL A 54 -3.12 5.69 0.00
N ASP A 55 -2.52 6.57 -0.82
CA ASP A 55 -1.06 6.65 -0.95
C ASP A 55 -0.52 7.43 0.24
N THR A 56 0.32 6.78 1.04
CA THR A 56 1.00 7.45 2.16
C THR A 56 2.34 8.01 1.67
N GLY A 57 2.74 9.17 2.19
CA GLY A 57 4.10 9.65 2.01
C GLY A 57 5.12 8.57 2.43
N GLY A 58 6.33 8.58 1.84
CA GLY A 58 7.34 7.60 2.22
C GLY A 58 7.66 7.66 3.71
N LEU A 59 7.62 6.53 4.40
CA LEU A 59 8.06 6.45 5.79
C LEU A 59 9.58 6.58 5.86
N VAL A 60 10.05 7.48 6.72
CA VAL A 60 11.47 7.72 7.02
C VAL A 60 11.67 7.48 8.52
N GLU A 61 12.70 6.71 8.91
CA GLU A 61 12.93 6.32 10.31
C GLU A 61 13.25 7.51 11.24
N ASN A 62 13.85 8.59 10.72
CA ASN A 62 14.25 9.77 11.50
C ASN A 62 13.81 11.07 10.83
N PRO A 63 12.50 11.37 10.85
CA PRO A 63 11.99 12.51 10.12
C PRO A 63 12.33 13.84 10.80
N THR A 64 12.82 14.82 10.04
CA THR A 64 13.01 16.20 10.50
C THR A 64 12.09 17.16 9.73
N GLY A 65 11.52 18.15 10.42
CA GLY A 65 10.66 19.16 9.80
C GLY A 65 9.43 18.55 9.07
N ILE A 66 9.36 18.75 7.75
CA ILE A 66 8.28 18.28 6.87
C ILE A 66 8.10 16.76 6.94
N GLU A 67 9.19 16.01 7.10
CA GLU A 67 9.16 14.55 7.18
C GLU A 67 8.36 14.07 8.40
N ALA A 68 8.34 14.85 9.50
CA ALA A 68 7.65 14.46 10.73
C ALA A 68 6.13 14.58 10.55
N GLN A 69 5.69 15.59 9.78
CA GLN A 69 4.30 15.74 9.38
C GLN A 69 3.89 14.59 8.44
N MET A 70 4.74 14.20 7.48
CA MET A 70 4.48 13.07 6.59
C MET A 70 4.36 11.74 7.38
N ARG A 71 5.21 11.53 8.39
CA ARG A 71 5.10 10.36 9.27
C ARG A 71 3.79 10.35 10.06
N ALA A 72 3.41 11.48 10.67
CA ALA A 72 2.14 11.58 11.41
C ALA A 72 0.92 11.27 10.51
N GLN A 73 0.95 11.72 9.26
CA GLN A 73 -0.11 11.40 8.29
C GLN A 73 -0.12 9.91 7.91
N THR A 74 1.05 9.31 7.73
CA THR A 74 1.15 7.87 7.44
C THR A 74 0.61 7.02 8.59
N LEU A 75 0.93 7.38 9.83
CA LEU A 75 0.40 6.72 11.02
C LEU A 75 -1.13 6.85 11.11
N ARG A 76 -1.71 7.98 10.72
CA ARG A 76 -3.17 8.14 10.63
C ARG A 76 -3.78 7.24 9.56
N ALA A 77 -3.20 7.20 8.37
CA ALA A 77 -3.67 6.30 7.30
C ALA A 77 -3.60 4.83 7.73
N ILE A 78 -2.52 4.43 8.43
CA ILE A 78 -2.40 3.11 9.03
C ILE A 78 -3.52 2.87 10.04
N ALA A 79 -3.81 3.83 10.92
CA ALA A 79 -4.86 3.73 11.94
C ALA A 79 -6.29 3.71 11.36
N GLU A 80 -6.53 4.29 10.19
CA GLU A 80 -7.83 4.35 9.52
C GLU A 80 -8.07 3.17 8.56
N ALA A 81 -7.02 2.54 8.04
CA ALA A 81 -7.16 1.50 7.00
C ALA A 81 -7.69 0.15 7.51
N ASP A 82 -8.53 -0.53 6.73
CA ASP A 82 -8.95 -1.90 6.97
C ASP A 82 -7.87 -2.91 6.57
N ARG A 83 -7.06 -2.56 5.55
CA ARG A 83 -5.92 -3.36 5.07
C ARG A 83 -4.69 -2.50 4.83
N LEU A 84 -3.53 -3.04 5.15
CA LEU A 84 -2.24 -2.41 4.89
C LEU A 84 -1.51 -3.17 3.78
N VAL A 85 -0.89 -2.44 2.85
CA VAL A 85 0.01 -3.01 1.84
C VAL A 85 1.39 -2.40 2.03
N LEU A 86 2.34 -3.22 2.51
CA LEU A 86 3.74 -2.86 2.56
C LEU A 86 4.38 -3.12 1.19
N ILE A 87 4.77 -2.06 0.51
CA ILE A 87 5.41 -2.12 -0.80
C ILE A 87 6.92 -2.06 -0.61
N THR A 88 7.62 -3.09 -1.10
CA THR A 88 9.08 -3.16 -1.14
C THR A 88 9.58 -3.19 -2.59
N ASP A 89 10.90 -3.21 -2.81
CA ASP A 89 11.52 -3.17 -4.14
C ASP A 89 12.41 -4.40 -4.35
N ALA A 90 11.96 -5.32 -5.21
CA ALA A 90 12.67 -6.55 -5.56
C ALA A 90 14.09 -6.30 -6.06
N ARG A 91 14.33 -5.19 -6.76
CA ARG A 91 15.63 -4.89 -7.39
C ARG A 91 16.65 -4.34 -6.40
N SER A 92 16.17 -3.73 -5.33
CA SER A 92 17.01 -3.22 -4.25
C SER A 92 17.29 -4.27 -3.17
N GLY A 93 16.54 -5.38 -3.18
CA GLY A 93 16.50 -6.33 -2.06
C GLY A 93 15.86 -5.73 -0.80
N LEU A 94 15.93 -6.49 0.29
CA LEU A 94 15.43 -6.08 1.59
C LEU A 94 16.37 -5.06 2.23
N THR A 95 15.81 -3.91 2.65
CA THR A 95 16.60 -2.84 3.28
C THR A 95 16.27 -2.64 4.76
N PRO A 96 17.17 -2.04 5.56
CA PRO A 96 16.87 -1.69 6.95
C PRO A 96 15.64 -0.79 7.12
N GLN A 97 15.35 0.07 6.14
CA GLN A 97 14.15 0.91 6.13
C GLN A 97 12.87 0.08 5.95
N ASP A 98 12.91 -0.97 5.12
CA ASP A 98 11.77 -1.88 4.95
C ASP A 98 11.50 -2.64 6.25
N GLU A 99 12.55 -3.12 6.93
CA GLU A 99 12.43 -3.76 8.24
C GLU A 99 11.85 -2.81 9.30
N ALA A 100 12.23 -1.53 9.25
CA ALA A 100 11.72 -0.50 10.14
C ALA A 100 10.22 -0.26 9.98
N VAL A 101 9.80 -0.08 8.74
CA VAL A 101 8.39 0.05 8.41
C VAL A 101 7.64 -1.21 8.84
N ALA A 102 8.16 -2.40 8.55
CA ALA A 102 7.54 -3.65 8.98
C ALA A 102 7.42 -3.76 10.52
N ARG A 103 8.42 -3.30 11.29
CA ARG A 103 8.33 -3.21 12.75
C ARG A 103 7.19 -2.29 13.21
N GLU A 104 6.97 -1.17 12.54
CA GLU A 104 5.83 -0.28 12.83
C GLU A 104 4.50 -0.94 12.48
N LEU A 105 4.39 -1.56 11.29
CA LEU A 105 3.16 -2.20 10.84
C LEU A 105 2.74 -3.38 11.72
N ARG A 106 3.70 -4.19 12.21
CA ARG A 106 3.41 -5.26 13.18
C ARG A 106 2.74 -4.75 14.47
N ARG A 107 3.10 -3.53 14.91
CA ARG A 107 2.50 -2.91 16.11
C ARG A 107 1.12 -2.34 15.86
N ALA A 108 0.74 -2.09 14.60
CA ALA A 108 -0.57 -1.56 14.25
C ALA A 108 -1.71 -2.58 14.49
N GLY A 109 -1.40 -3.87 14.59
CA GLY A 109 -2.39 -4.92 14.85
C GLY A 109 -3.38 -5.14 13.71
N LYS A 110 -3.02 -4.73 12.49
CA LYS A 110 -3.85 -4.83 11.29
C LYS A 110 -3.28 -5.84 10.30
N PRO A 111 -4.12 -6.48 9.46
CA PRO A 111 -3.63 -7.36 8.41
C PRO A 111 -2.75 -6.59 7.41
N VAL A 112 -1.55 -7.12 7.16
CA VAL A 112 -0.57 -6.54 6.23
C VAL A 112 -0.33 -7.52 5.10
N ILE A 113 -0.27 -7.01 3.87
CA ILE A 113 0.21 -7.75 2.70
C ILE A 113 1.56 -7.15 2.31
N VAL A 114 2.57 -8.00 2.14
CA VAL A 114 3.87 -7.58 1.61
C VAL A 114 3.83 -7.71 0.09
N ALA A 115 3.86 -6.58 -0.62
CA ALA A 115 3.94 -6.51 -2.06
C ALA A 115 5.39 -6.21 -2.49
N VAL A 116 6.08 -7.21 -3.04
CA VAL A 116 7.46 -7.08 -3.48
C VAL A 116 7.46 -6.57 -4.93
N ASN A 117 7.48 -5.25 -5.08
CA ASN A 117 7.28 -4.59 -6.36
C ASN A 117 8.54 -4.60 -7.23
N LYS A 118 8.37 -4.30 -8.51
CA LYS A 118 9.43 -4.28 -9.54
C LYS A 118 10.04 -5.67 -9.82
N SER A 119 9.23 -6.72 -9.66
CA SER A 119 9.65 -8.11 -9.83
C SER A 119 9.72 -8.57 -11.29
N GLU A 120 9.41 -7.70 -12.27
CA GLU A 120 9.40 -8.08 -13.68
C GLU A 120 10.75 -8.67 -14.13
N GLY A 121 10.69 -9.82 -14.81
CA GLY A 121 11.87 -10.54 -15.30
C GLY A 121 12.71 -11.23 -14.21
N LEU A 122 12.24 -11.26 -12.97
CA LEU A 122 12.85 -12.00 -11.86
C LEU A 122 12.08 -13.28 -11.57
N ASP A 123 12.76 -14.25 -10.95
CA ASP A 123 12.12 -15.47 -10.45
C ASP A 123 11.29 -15.14 -9.19
N PRO A 124 9.96 -15.35 -9.20
CA PRO A 124 9.09 -14.99 -8.08
C PRO A 124 9.43 -15.69 -6.77
N ASP A 125 9.85 -16.96 -6.82
CA ASP A 125 10.16 -17.75 -5.62
C ASP A 125 11.45 -17.23 -4.97
N VAL A 126 12.45 -16.88 -5.79
CA VAL A 126 13.70 -16.29 -5.32
C VAL A 126 13.46 -14.91 -4.71
N VAL A 127 12.64 -14.09 -5.36
CA VAL A 127 12.30 -12.75 -4.86
C VAL A 127 11.54 -12.84 -3.54
N ALA A 128 10.52 -13.70 -3.44
CA ALA A 128 9.71 -13.81 -2.23
C ALA A 128 10.52 -14.30 -1.01
N ALA A 129 11.47 -15.21 -1.21
CA ALA A 129 12.26 -15.83 -0.14
C ALA A 129 12.95 -14.83 0.79
N GLU A 130 13.52 -13.75 0.26
CA GLU A 130 14.21 -12.73 1.07
C GLU A 130 13.24 -11.95 1.97
N PHE A 131 12.06 -11.62 1.45
CA PHE A 131 11.09 -10.76 2.14
C PHE A 131 10.27 -11.50 3.19
N HIS A 132 10.33 -12.83 3.25
CA HIS A 132 9.81 -13.62 4.37
C HIS A 132 10.40 -13.19 5.72
N ALA A 133 11.64 -12.68 5.73
CA ALA A 133 12.30 -12.14 6.93
C ALA A 133 11.52 -10.99 7.60
N LEU A 134 10.61 -10.33 6.86
CA LEU A 134 9.73 -9.30 7.43
C LEU A 134 8.67 -9.87 8.38
N GLY A 135 8.42 -11.18 8.40
CA GLY A 135 7.48 -11.80 9.34
C GLY A 135 6.07 -11.22 9.28
N LEU A 136 5.60 -10.90 8.07
CA LEU A 136 4.31 -10.27 7.79
C LEU A 136 3.40 -11.17 6.91
N GLY A 137 3.69 -12.46 6.85
CA GLY A 137 3.01 -13.43 5.98
C GLY A 137 3.75 -13.65 4.66
N GLU A 138 3.07 -14.29 3.71
CA GLU A 138 3.63 -14.64 2.40
C GLU A 138 3.82 -13.39 1.53
N PRO A 139 5.06 -13.02 1.15
CA PRO A 139 5.31 -11.92 0.23
C PRO A 139 4.74 -12.23 -1.15
N LEU A 140 4.12 -11.23 -1.76
CA LEU A 140 3.55 -11.32 -3.11
C LEU A 140 4.41 -10.52 -4.08
N PRO A 141 5.17 -11.18 -4.97
CA PRO A 141 5.87 -10.51 -6.06
C PRO A 141 4.88 -9.82 -7.00
N ILE A 142 5.12 -8.55 -7.33
CA ILE A 142 4.30 -7.78 -8.27
C ILE A 142 5.17 -6.90 -9.19
N SER A 143 4.61 -6.53 -10.34
CA SER A 143 5.11 -5.42 -11.14
C SER A 143 3.98 -4.42 -11.37
N ALA A 144 3.95 -3.34 -10.59
CA ALA A 144 2.93 -2.30 -10.72
C ALA A 144 2.94 -1.61 -12.10
N SER A 145 4.11 -1.51 -12.74
CA SER A 145 4.25 -0.91 -14.07
C SER A 145 3.82 -1.83 -15.22
N HIS A 146 3.83 -3.15 -15.00
CA HIS A 146 3.45 -4.15 -16.02
C HIS A 146 2.12 -4.85 -15.71
N GLY A 147 1.53 -4.61 -14.53
CA GLY A 147 0.28 -5.22 -14.07
C GLY A 147 0.42 -6.64 -13.51
N GLU A 148 1.64 -7.22 -13.51
CA GLU A 148 1.89 -8.56 -13.00
C GLU A 148 1.62 -8.64 -11.49
N GLY A 149 0.94 -9.70 -11.05
CA GLY A 149 0.58 -9.92 -9.63
C GLY A 149 -0.43 -8.92 -9.04
N CYS A 150 -0.76 -7.82 -9.75
CA CYS A 150 -1.64 -6.77 -9.22
C CYS A 150 -3.09 -7.23 -9.02
N ARG A 151 -3.58 -8.14 -9.87
CA ARG A 151 -4.91 -8.74 -9.70
C ARG A 151 -4.99 -9.56 -8.42
N GLU A 152 -4.02 -10.44 -8.20
CA GLU A 152 -3.94 -11.26 -6.99
C GLU A 152 -3.80 -10.37 -5.75
N LEU A 153 -3.02 -9.30 -5.84
CA LEU A 153 -2.92 -8.32 -4.76
C LEU A 153 -4.28 -7.72 -4.41
N VAL A 154 -5.09 -7.31 -5.40
CA VAL A 154 -6.45 -6.79 -5.17
C VAL A 154 -7.35 -7.83 -4.50
N GLU A 155 -7.28 -9.08 -4.95
CA GLU A 155 -8.05 -10.18 -4.37
C GLU A 155 -7.67 -10.41 -2.90
N ARG A 156 -6.36 -10.48 -2.57
CA ARG A 156 -5.87 -10.61 -1.18
C ARG A 156 -6.20 -9.40 -0.31
N MET A 157 -6.14 -8.18 -0.87
CA MET A 157 -6.46 -6.95 -0.14
C MET A 157 -7.90 -6.92 0.35
N LEU A 158 -8.82 -7.41 -0.48
CA LEU A 158 -10.27 -7.36 -0.27
C LEU A 158 -10.83 -8.64 0.36
N GLU A 159 -10.02 -9.66 0.54
CA GLU A 159 -10.43 -10.93 1.13
C GLU A 159 -11.09 -10.72 2.52
N GLY A 160 -12.34 -11.16 2.66
CA GLY A 160 -13.10 -11.03 3.90
C GLY A 160 -13.57 -9.61 4.23
N LEU A 161 -13.41 -8.65 3.31
CA LEU A 161 -13.99 -7.31 3.42
C LEU A 161 -15.33 -7.27 2.69
N GLU A 162 -16.24 -6.43 3.16
CA GLU A 162 -17.54 -6.19 2.54
C GLU A 162 -17.67 -4.73 2.15
N ALA A 163 -18.30 -4.46 1.02
CA ALA A 163 -18.72 -3.11 0.65
C ALA A 163 -20.23 -2.97 0.92
N PRO A 164 -20.70 -1.77 1.34
CA PRO A 164 -22.12 -1.50 1.40
C PRO A 164 -22.75 -1.74 0.01
N PRO A 165 -24.02 -2.20 -0.05
CA PRO A 165 -24.73 -2.32 -1.31
C PRO A 165 -24.68 -0.98 -2.06
N ALA A 166 -24.47 -1.04 -3.38
CA ALA A 166 -24.60 0.14 -4.20
C ALA A 166 -26.01 0.69 -4.01
N GLU A 167 -26.16 1.95 -3.63
CA GLU A 167 -27.46 2.60 -3.65
C GLU A 167 -27.93 2.60 -5.10
N GLU A 168 -28.93 1.77 -5.41
CA GLU A 168 -29.62 1.81 -6.69
C GLU A 168 -30.36 3.16 -6.77
N GLU A 169 -29.88 4.08 -7.62
CA GLU A 169 -30.64 5.27 -8.04
C GLU A 169 -31.82 4.89 -8.93
#